data_AF-A0A1Y5HRT0-F1
#
_entry.id   AF-A0A1Y5HRT0-F1
#
_cell.length_a   1.000
_cell.length_b   1.000
_cell.length_c   1.000
_cell.angle_alpha   90.00
_cell.angle_beta   90.00
_cell.angle_gamma   90.00
#
_symmetry.space_group_name_H-M   'P 1'
#
loop_
_entity.id
_entity.type
_entity.pdbx_description
1 polymer ?
#
loop_
_entity_poly.entity_id
_entity_poly.type
_entity_poly.pdbx_seq_one_letter_code
_entity_poly.pdbx_strand_id
1 'polypeptide(L)'
;MHRNKGFSLVELMIAISVITLLITVGVPSFNATVLKLRGSSIADALITSLHFARSEALSRNERVAVCANTDTDPASTDYPCNGNNWNSGWMAVLVSDSSVIKYWPVNSP
;
A
#
# COMPACT_ATOMS: atom_id res chain seq x y z
N MET A 1 11.82 -51.47 -31.77
CA MET A 1 11.94 -50.17 -32.48
C MET A 1 11.26 -49.08 -31.65
N HIS A 2 12.02 -48.31 -30.87
CA HIS A 2 11.48 -47.17 -30.12
C HIS A 2 11.43 -45.97 -31.05
N ARG A 3 10.22 -45.56 -31.42
CA ARG A 3 9.99 -44.36 -32.22
C ARG A 3 10.09 -43.17 -31.28
N ASN A 4 11.23 -42.49 -31.28
CA ASN A 4 11.41 -41.22 -30.58
C ASN A 4 10.37 -40.24 -31.10
N LYS A 5 9.38 -39.89 -30.27
CA LYS A 5 8.41 -38.83 -30.57
C LYS A 5 9.07 -37.49 -30.21
N GLY A 6 9.84 -36.93 -31.14
CA GLY A 6 10.37 -35.57 -31.04
C GLY A 6 9.33 -34.54 -31.47
N PHE A 7 9.37 -33.35 -30.87
CA PHE A 7 8.59 -32.19 -31.29
C PHE A 7 9.04 -31.72 -32.69
N SER A 8 8.08 -31.32 -33.53
CA SER A 8 8.39 -30.66 -34.81
C SER A 8 8.82 -29.20 -34.59
N LEU A 9 9.69 -28.67 -35.44
CA LEU A 9 10.07 -27.25 -35.43
C LEU A 9 8.84 -26.35 -35.58
N VAL A 10 7.87 -26.77 -36.41
CA VAL A 10 6.59 -26.05 -36.61
C VAL A 10 5.74 -26.08 -35.34
N GLU A 11 5.76 -27.18 -34.60
CA GLU A 11 5.00 -27.32 -33.35
C GLU A 11 5.54 -26.39 -32.27
N LEU A 12 6.87 -26.26 -32.19
CA LEU A 12 7.52 -25.30 -31.28
C LEU A 12 7.17 -23.84 -31.65
N MET A 13 7.16 -23.50 -32.94
CA MET A 13 6.81 -22.15 -33.40
C MET A 13 5.37 -21.78 -33.04
N ILE A 14 4.43 -22.72 -33.20
CA ILE A 14 3.03 -22.53 -32.82
C ILE A 14 2.88 -22.45 -31.30
N ALA A 15 3.60 -23.28 -30.54
CA ALA A 15 3.56 -23.21 -29.08
C ALA A 15 4.05 -21.85 -28.56
N ILE A 16 5.16 -21.34 -29.10
CA ILE A 16 5.71 -20.02 -28.72
C ILE A 16 4.76 -18.89 -29.12
N SER A 17 4.13 -18.96 -30.30
CA SER A 17 3.19 -17.92 -30.75
C SER A 17 1.92 -17.86 -29.89
N VAL A 18 1.42 -19.01 -29.42
CA VAL A 18 0.30 -19.06 -28.48
C VAL A 18 0.72 -18.52 -27.11
N ILE A 19 1.90 -18.91 -26.61
CA ILE A 19 2.42 -18.42 -25.32
C ILE A 19 2.57 -16.88 -25.34
N THR A 20 3.13 -16.31 -26.40
CA THR A 20 3.28 -14.85 -26.49
C THR A 20 1.92 -14.15 -26.50
N LEU A 21 0.95 -14.63 -27.28
CA LEU A 21 -0.41 -14.09 -27.27
C LEU A 21 -1.02 -14.09 -25.86
N LEU A 22 -0.89 -15.21 -25.13
CA LEU A 22 -1.40 -15.35 -23.76
C LEU A 22 -0.71 -14.39 -22.79
N ILE A 23 0.62 -14.25 -22.86
CA ILE A 23 1.38 -13.34 -22.01
C ILE A 23 1.00 -11.88 -22.28
N THR A 24 0.86 -11.49 -23.55
CA THR A 24 0.54 -10.11 -23.93
C THR A 24 -0.79 -9.64 -23.35
N VAL A 25 -1.80 -10.52 -23.27
CA VAL A 25 -3.09 -10.19 -22.67
C VAL A 25 -3.15 -10.46 -21.17
N GLY A 26 -2.43 -11.47 -20.67
CA GLY A 26 -2.49 -11.92 -19.28
C GLY A 26 -1.73 -11.02 -18.31
N VAL A 27 -0.52 -10.58 -18.66
CA VAL A 27 0.34 -9.76 -17.79
C VAL A 27 -0.29 -8.40 -17.42
N PRO A 28 -0.82 -7.58 -18.36
CA PRO A 28 -1.39 -6.28 -17.98
C PRO A 28 -2.56 -6.38 -17.01
N SER A 29 -3.33 -7.49 -17.03
CA SER A 29 -4.44 -7.75 -16.08
C SER A 29 -3.96 -7.86 -14.63
N PHE A 30 -2.75 -8.38 -14.41
CA PHE A 30 -2.18 -8.52 -13.07
C PHE A 30 -1.83 -7.17 -12.44
N ASN A 31 -1.34 -6.21 -13.24
CA ASN A 31 -1.00 -4.87 -12.75
C ASN A 31 -2.20 -4.13 -12.16
N ALA A 32 -3.35 -4.20 -12.82
CA ALA A 32 -4.59 -3.58 -12.32
C ALA A 32 -5.03 -4.17 -10.97
N THR A 33 -4.89 -5.49 -10.83
CA THR A 33 -5.22 -6.21 -9.58
C THR A 33 -4.27 -5.80 -8.45
N VAL A 34 -2.96 -5.75 -8.71
CA VAL A 34 -1.96 -5.34 -7.72
C VAL A 34 -2.21 -3.91 -7.24
N LEU A 35 -2.51 -2.98 -8.16
CA LEU A 35 -2.83 -1.59 -7.80
C LEU A 35 -4.08 -1.51 -6.92
N LYS A 36 -5.12 -2.30 -7.23
CA LYS A 36 -6.33 -2.37 -6.40
C LYS A 36 -6.04 -2.91 -5.00
N LEU A 37 -5.25 -3.97 -4.90
CA LEU A 37 -4.86 -4.56 -3.60
C LEU A 37 -4.08 -3.56 -2.74
N ARG A 38 -3.12 -2.84 -3.35
CA ARG A 38 -2.37 -1.76 -2.65
C ARG A 38 -3.29 -0.64 -2.16
N GLY A 39 -4.25 -0.23 -2.98
CA GLY A 39 -5.24 0.79 -2.57
C GLY A 39 -6.07 0.33 -1.37
N SER A 40 -6.56 -0.92 -1.40
CA SER A 40 -7.31 -1.50 -0.28
C SER A 40 -6.47 -1.58 1.00
N SER A 41 -5.23 -2.06 0.91
CA SER A 41 -4.37 -2.20 2.09
C SER A 41 -4.05 -0.86 2.75
N ILE A 42 -3.87 0.21 1.95
CA ILE A 42 -3.66 1.56 2.47
C ILE A 42 -4.93 2.07 3.16
N ALA A 43 -6.11 1.85 2.58
CA ALA A 43 -7.38 2.22 3.19
C ALA A 43 -7.63 1.50 4.52
N ASP A 44 -7.35 0.19 4.57
CA ASP A 44 -7.50 -0.62 5.79
C ASP A 44 -6.53 -0.17 6.89
N ALA A 45 -5.29 0.19 6.53
CA ALA A 45 -4.32 0.73 7.45
C ALA A 45 -4.77 2.09 8.04
N LEU A 46 -5.39 2.95 7.22
CA LEU A 46 -5.94 4.23 7.67
C LEU A 46 -7.17 4.04 8.57
N ILE A 47 -8.06 3.11 8.24
CA ILE A 47 -9.21 2.77 9.10
C ILE A 47 -8.72 2.27 10.46
N THR A 48 -7.68 1.43 10.46
CA THR A 48 -7.06 0.91 11.69
C THR A 48 -6.44 2.04 12.54
N SER A 49 -5.79 3.02 11.92
CA SER A 49 -5.23 4.17 12.67
C SER A 49 -6.33 5.08 13.25
N LEU A 50 -7.45 5.25 12.55
CA LEU A 50 -8.62 5.97 13.07
C LEU A 50 -9.26 5.25 14.26
N HIS A 51 -9.36 3.91 14.21
CA HIS A 51 -9.83 3.13 15.34
C HIS A 51 -8.91 3.28 16.55
N PHE A 52 -7.59 3.24 16.34
CA PHE A 52 -6.61 3.51 17.39
C PHE A 52 -6.76 4.92 17.98
N ALA A 53 -6.84 5.95 17.13
CA ALA A 53 -7.00 7.33 17.58
C ALA A 53 -8.29 7.52 18.39
N ARG A 54 -9.38 6.86 17.98
CA ARG A 54 -10.64 6.86 18.73
C ARG A 54 -10.47 6.19 20.10
N SER A 55 -9.83 5.02 20.18
CA SER A 55 -9.60 4.36 21.46
C SER A 55 -8.73 5.20 22.40
N GLU A 56 -7.74 5.88 21.84
CA GLU A 56 -6.84 6.74 22.61
C GLU A 56 -7.56 8.00 23.11
N ALA A 57 -8.40 8.61 22.27
CA ALA A 57 -9.21 9.76 22.64
C ALA A 57 -10.17 9.43 23.79
N LEU A 58 -10.80 8.26 23.75
CA LEU A 58 -11.68 7.78 24.81
C LEU A 58 -10.91 7.44 26.09
N SER A 59 -9.76 6.78 25.98
CA SER A 59 -8.92 6.38 27.12
C SER A 59 -8.36 7.59 27.88
N ARG A 60 -7.91 8.62 27.15
CA ARG A 60 -7.36 9.84 27.74
C ARG A 60 -8.40 10.90 28.07
N ASN A 61 -9.64 10.74 27.60
CA ASN A 61 -10.67 11.77 27.62
C ASN A 61 -10.18 13.09 26.95
N GLU A 62 -9.41 12.95 25.87
CA GLU A 62 -8.80 14.05 25.11
C GLU A 62 -9.06 13.88 23.61
N ARG A 63 -8.92 14.98 22.85
CA ARG A 63 -9.08 14.93 21.39
C ARG A 63 -7.80 14.44 20.74
N VAL A 64 -7.89 13.35 19.98
CA VAL A 64 -6.82 12.81 19.14
C VAL A 64 -7.19 13.03 17.67
N ALA A 65 -6.27 13.60 16.90
CA ALA A 65 -6.41 13.79 15.46
C ALA A 65 -5.46 12.85 14.70
N VAL A 66 -5.88 12.38 13.51
CA VAL A 66 -5.00 11.67 12.57
C VAL A 66 -4.67 12.62 11.43
N CYS A 67 -3.39 12.80 11.17
CA CYS A 67 -2.88 13.81 10.25
C CYS A 67 -1.81 13.24 9.33
N ALA A 68 -1.72 13.76 8.11
CA ALA A 68 -0.66 13.39 7.18
C ALA A 68 0.69 13.82 7.72
N ASN A 69 1.72 13.04 7.39
CA ASN A 69 3.10 13.40 7.73
C ASN A 69 3.52 14.68 7.01
N THR A 70 4.40 15.47 7.64
CA THR A 70 5.05 16.62 6.99
C THR A 70 6.27 16.11 6.22
N ASP A 71 6.48 16.62 5.00
CA ASP A 71 7.66 16.27 4.20
C ASP A 71 8.98 16.82 4.79
N THR A 72 8.86 17.77 5.72
CA THR A 72 9.95 18.26 6.56
C THR A 72 9.92 17.51 7.88
N ASP A 73 10.84 16.56 8.04
CA ASP A 73 11.21 15.87 9.29
C ASP A 73 10.06 15.21 10.10
N PRO A 74 9.95 13.87 10.16
CA PRO A 74 8.96 13.16 10.99
C PRO A 74 9.15 13.39 12.51
N ALA A 75 10.23 14.04 12.93
CA ALA A 75 10.48 14.48 14.29
C ALA A 75 10.29 16.00 14.49
N SER A 76 9.94 16.76 13.45
CA SER A 76 9.66 18.19 13.61
C SER A 76 8.37 18.39 14.40
N THR A 77 8.49 19.12 15.50
CA THR A 77 7.38 19.48 16.39
C THR A 77 6.58 20.69 15.88
N ASP A 78 6.81 21.10 14.63
CA ASP A 78 6.13 22.24 14.00
C ASP A 78 4.72 21.81 13.56
N TYR A 79 3.80 21.87 14.51
CA TYR A 79 2.35 21.66 14.36
C TYR A 79 1.98 20.35 13.64
N PRO A 80 1.66 19.26 14.36
CA PRO A 80 1.60 17.88 13.87
C PRO A 80 0.45 17.56 12.89
N CYS A 81 -0.19 18.58 12.32
CA CYS A 81 -1.30 18.47 11.39
C CYS A 81 -1.26 19.50 10.26
N ASN A 82 -0.07 19.97 9.87
CA ASN A 82 0.09 20.86 8.70
C ASN A 82 0.55 20.11 7.43
N GLY A 83 0.81 18.80 7.54
CA GLY A 83 1.14 17.96 6.40
C GLY A 83 -0.05 17.78 5.47
N ASN A 84 0.19 17.79 4.16
CA ASN A 84 -0.77 17.42 3.13
C ASN A 84 -0.34 16.16 2.34
N ASN A 85 0.83 15.59 2.67
CA ASN A 85 1.38 14.44 1.97
C ASN A 85 1.06 13.12 2.70
N TRP A 86 -0.08 12.53 2.36
CA TRP A 86 -0.49 11.21 2.83
C TRP A 86 0.36 10.06 2.27
N ASN A 87 1.15 10.35 1.23
CA ASN A 87 2.05 9.39 0.60
C ASN A 87 3.35 9.21 1.39
N SER A 88 3.61 10.03 2.40
CA SER A 88 4.77 9.94 3.32
C SER A 88 4.40 9.30 4.66
N GLY A 89 3.18 8.76 4.79
CA GLY A 89 2.64 8.21 6.03
C GLY A 89 1.72 9.18 6.76
N TRP A 90 1.25 8.75 7.93
CA TRP A 90 0.40 9.56 8.81
C TRP A 90 0.72 9.28 10.27
N MET A 91 0.25 10.17 11.14
CA MET A 91 0.46 10.09 12.58
C MET A 91 -0.83 10.41 13.34
N ALA A 92 -0.94 9.89 14.56
CA ALA A 92 -1.98 10.23 15.52
C ALA A 92 -1.39 11.15 16.59
N VAL A 93 -2.04 12.28 16.82
CA VAL A 93 -1.53 13.36 17.69
C VAL A 93 -2.60 13.89 18.62
N LEU A 94 -2.19 14.36 19.79
CA LEU A 94 -3.06 15.06 20.71
C LEU A 94 -3.29 16.50 20.23
N VAL A 95 -4.55 16.91 20.20
CA VAL A 95 -4.94 18.26 19.75
C VAL A 95 -4.61 19.32 20.82
N SER A 96 -4.47 18.90 22.08
CA SER A 96 -4.20 19.75 23.24
C SER A 96 -2.77 20.29 23.26
N ASP A 97 -1.78 19.40 23.13
CA ASP A 97 -0.36 19.70 23.29
C ASP A 97 0.47 19.46 22.03
N SER A 98 -0.16 19.03 20.93
CA SER A 98 0.51 18.70 19.67
C SER A 98 1.55 17.56 19.82
N SER A 99 1.42 16.71 20.84
CA SER A 99 2.29 15.55 20.99
C SER A 99 1.89 14.41 20.04
N VAL A 100 2.91 13.75 19.48
CA VAL A 100 2.74 12.59 18.61
C VAL A 100 2.58 11.33 19.49
N ILE A 101 1.47 10.62 19.31
CA ILE A 101 1.19 9.36 20.02
C ILE A 101 1.78 8.18 19.24
N LYS A 102 1.57 8.16 17.92
CA LYS A 102 1.99 7.05 17.05
C LYS A 102 2.12 7.49 15.59
N TYR A 103 3.08 6.90 14.88
CA TYR A 103 3.28 7.08 13.44
C TYR A 103 2.99 5.78 12.68
N TRP A 104 2.56 5.92 11.43
CA TRP A 104 2.38 4.83 10.46
C TRP A 104 3.09 5.19 9.16
N PRO A 105 4.11 4.42 8.74
CA PRO A 105 4.67 4.56 7.41
C PRO A 105 3.70 3.98 6.37
N VAL A 106 3.66 4.58 5.17
CA VAL A 106 2.91 4.04 4.01
C VAL A 106 3.43 2.68 3.54
N ASN A 107 4.70 2.38 3.81
CA ASN A 107 5.36 1.13 3.44
C ASN A 107 5.80 0.43 4.73
N SER A 108 4.87 -0.24 5.42
CA SER A 108 5.26 -1.26 6.39
C SER A 108 5.87 -2.45 5.62
N PRO A 109 7.08 -2.93 5.96
CA PRO A 109 7.67 -4.11 5.32
C PRO A 109 6.83 -5.37 5.49
#